data_AF-A0A644TZJ3-F1
#
_entry.id   AF-A0A644TZJ3-F1
#
_cell.length_a   1.000
_cell.length_b   1.000
_cell.length_c   1.000
_cell.angle_alpha   90.00
_cell.angle_beta   90.00
_cell.angle_gamma   90.00
#
_symmetry.space_group_name_H-M   'P 1'
#
loop_
_entity.id
_entity.type
_entity.pdbx_description
1 polymer ?
#
loop_
_entity_poly.entity_id
_entity_poly.type
_entity_poly.pdbx_seq_one_letter_code
_entity_poly.pdbx_strand_id
1 'polypeptide(L)'
;MSGTSFFNTIKLQGQELQKAIETAKDQDNRILMIFKLKDKPLTPVQVHQAYEAQFRRCPLTSIRRSITTLTKKGRLVKTDDMVPGNWGKPIHKWKLA
;
A
#
# COMPACT_ATOMS: atom_id res chain seq x y z
N MET A 1 -8.90 1.09 18.41
CA MET A 1 -9.52 0.10 17.51
C MET A 1 -8.65 -0.04 16.26
N SER A 2 -7.97 -1.17 16.09
CA SER A 2 -7.06 -1.41 14.96
C SER A 2 -7.87 -1.68 13.70
N GLY A 3 -8.02 -0.65 12.85
CA GLY A 3 -8.66 -0.77 11.54
C GLY A 3 -7.92 -1.78 10.66
N THR A 4 -8.59 -2.88 10.36
CA THR A 4 -8.15 -3.97 9.50
C THR A 4 -8.04 -3.51 8.05
N SER A 5 -6.93 -3.84 7.38
CA SER A 5 -6.62 -3.39 6.01
C SER A 5 -7.29 -4.24 4.93
N PHE A 6 -7.88 -5.37 5.32
CA PHE A 6 -8.66 -6.23 4.44
C PHE A 6 -10.15 -5.82 4.45
N PHE A 7 -10.65 -5.38 3.30
CA PHE A 7 -12.07 -5.13 3.09
C PHE A 7 -12.73 -6.41 2.60
N ASN A 8 -13.54 -7.06 3.46
CA ASN A 8 -14.15 -8.35 3.17
C ASN A 8 -15.34 -8.26 2.20
N THR A 9 -15.08 -7.94 0.93
CA THR A 9 -16.13 -7.80 -0.11
C THR A 9 -16.67 -9.15 -0.58
N ILE A 10 -16.01 -10.26 -0.24
CA ILE A 10 -16.35 -11.62 -0.64
C ILE A 10 -16.93 -12.47 0.52
N LYS A 11 -17.24 -11.83 1.66
CA LYS A 11 -17.89 -12.45 2.81
C LYS A 11 -17.16 -13.69 3.37
N LEU A 12 -15.82 -13.69 3.36
CA LEU A 12 -15.02 -14.71 4.05
C LEU A 12 -15.38 -14.76 5.53
N GLN A 13 -15.30 -15.94 6.14
CA GLN A 13 -15.64 -16.16 7.54
C GLN A 13 -14.54 -16.97 8.26
N GLY A 14 -14.60 -16.97 9.59
CA GLY A 14 -13.73 -17.79 10.43
C GLY A 14 -12.24 -17.62 10.12
N GLN A 15 -11.54 -18.75 9.99
CA GLN A 15 -10.08 -18.77 9.79
C GLN A 15 -9.64 -18.12 8.48
N GLU A 16 -10.45 -18.16 7.42
CA GLU A 16 -10.09 -17.56 6.13
C GLU A 16 -10.08 -16.04 6.19
N LEU A 17 -11.06 -15.45 6.89
CA LEU A 17 -11.08 -14.02 7.15
C LEU A 17 -9.87 -13.58 7.97
N GLN A 18 -9.52 -14.35 9.00
CA GLN A 18 -8.36 -14.06 9.85
C GLN A 18 -7.05 -14.08 9.06
N LYS A 19 -6.82 -15.11 8.23
CA LYS A 19 -5.64 -15.19 7.34
C LYS A 19 -5.58 -14.03 6.34
N ALA A 20 -6.72 -13.63 5.78
CA ALA A 20 -6.78 -12.50 4.87
C ALA A 20 -6.44 -11.16 5.56
N ILE A 21 -6.90 -10.99 6.80
CA ILE A 21 -6.56 -9.85 7.66
C ILE A 21 -5.06 -9.79 7.96
N GLU A 22 -4.47 -10.91 8.36
CA GLU A 22 -3.04 -11.01 8.68
C GLU A 22 -2.17 -10.70 7.45
N THR A 23 -2.52 -11.29 6.30
CA THR A 23 -1.84 -11.02 5.03
C THR A 23 -1.88 -9.52 4.67
N ALA A 24 -3.02 -8.86 4.87
CA ALA A 24 -3.16 -7.43 4.61
C ALA A 24 -2.34 -6.58 5.59
N LYS A 25 -2.25 -6.98 6.85
CA LYS A 25 -1.40 -6.33 7.86
C LYS A 25 0.09 -6.45 7.50
N ASP A 26 0.50 -7.62 7.02
CA ASP A 26 1.88 -7.84 6.58
C ASP A 26 2.22 -6.98 5.35
N GLN A 27 1.26 -6.82 4.42
CA GLN A 27 1.44 -5.96 3.26
C GLN A 27 1.61 -4.48 3.67
N ASP A 28 0.79 -3.96 4.60
CA ASP A 28 0.93 -2.61 5.14
C ASP A 28 2.33 -2.39 5.74
N ASN A 29 2.80 -3.35 6.55
CA ASN A 29 4.12 -3.26 7.20
C ASN A 29 5.26 -3.25 6.19
N ARG A 30 5.21 -4.13 5.18
CA ARG A 30 6.21 -4.18 4.09
C ARG A 30 6.23 -2.89 3.28
N ILE A 31 5.07 -2.31 2.99
CA ILE A 31 4.99 -1.03 2.27
C ILE A 31 5.60 0.10 3.11
N LEU A 32 5.33 0.16 4.41
CA LEU A 32 5.99 1.12 5.30
C LEU A 32 7.51 0.95 5.31
N MET A 33 8.00 -0.30 5.32
CA MET A 33 9.43 -0.58 5.24
C MET A 33 10.03 -0.07 3.93
N ILE A 34 9.34 -0.26 2.79
CA ILE A 34 9.78 0.28 1.50
C ILE A 34 9.92 1.81 1.55
N PHE A 35 8.93 2.51 2.11
CA PHE A 35 9.01 3.97 2.25
C PHE A 35 10.19 4.41 3.13
N LYS A 36 10.43 3.71 4.25
CA LYS A 36 11.59 3.97 5.12
C LYS A 36 12.92 3.74 4.41
N LEU A 37 13.06 2.63 3.68
CA LEU A 37 14.31 2.28 3.01
C LEU A 37 14.63 3.19 1.82
N LYS A 38 13.60 3.68 1.11
CA LYS A 38 13.80 4.56 -0.04
C LYS A 38 14.00 6.03 0.35
N ASP A 39 13.52 6.42 1.52
CA ASP A 39 13.65 7.75 2.11
C ASP A 39 13.35 8.91 1.14
N LYS A 40 12.29 8.74 0.34
CA LYS A 40 11.81 9.75 -0.61
C LYS A 40 10.34 9.52 -0.96
N PRO A 41 9.64 10.54 -1.49
CA PRO A 41 8.28 10.35 -1.98
C PRO A 41 8.22 9.35 -3.14
N LEU A 42 7.29 8.39 -3.08
CA LEU A 42 7.11 7.35 -4.08
C LEU A 42 5.68 7.33 -4.62
N THR A 43 5.53 6.99 -5.90
CA THR A 43 4.24 6.67 -6.50
C THR A 43 3.80 5.24 -6.15
N PRO A 44 2.49 4.91 -6.23
CA PRO A 44 2.03 3.54 -6.04
C PRO A 44 2.70 2.53 -6.97
N VAL A 45 3.08 2.94 -8.19
CA VAL A 45 3.79 2.09 -9.16
C VAL A 45 5.21 1.81 -8.70
N GLN A 46 5.92 2.82 -8.19
CA GLN A 46 7.28 2.63 -7.66
C GLN A 46 7.29 1.74 -6.41
N VAL A 47 6.29 1.91 -5.52
CA VAL A 47 6.12 1.02 -4.36
C VAL A 47 5.84 -0.41 -4.81
N HIS A 48 4.97 -0.58 -5.81
CA HIS A 48 4.65 -1.90 -6.36
C HIS A 48 5.87 -2.59 -6.96
N GLN A 49 6.66 -1.89 -7.78
CA GLN A 49 7.92 -2.40 -8.32
C GLN A 49 8.93 -2.79 -7.24
N ALA A 50 9.11 -1.94 -6.22
CA ALA A 50 9.99 -2.23 -5.09
C ALA A 50 9.49 -3.43 -4.27
N TYR A 51 8.17 -3.58 -4.13
CA TYR A 51 7.55 -4.70 -3.44
C TYR A 51 7.78 -6.01 -4.18
N GLU A 52 7.54 -6.06 -5.49
CA GLU A 52 7.72 -7.27 -6.30
C GLU A 52 9.19 -7.68 -6.45
N ALA A 53 10.13 -6.74 -6.27
CA ALA A 53 11.55 -7.05 -6.24
C ALA A 53 11.99 -7.79 -4.96
N GLN A 54 11.20 -7.74 -3.88
CA GLN A 54 11.56 -8.28 -2.56
C GLN A 54 10.59 -9.34 -2.05
N PHE A 55 9.36 -9.35 -2.55
CA PHE A 55 8.27 -10.18 -2.03
C PHE A 55 7.47 -10.81 -3.17
N ARG A 56 6.57 -11.74 -2.81
CA ARG A 56 5.65 -12.35 -3.77
C ARG A 56 4.83 -11.29 -4.49
N ARG A 57 4.71 -11.42 -5.81
CA ARG A 57 3.91 -10.53 -6.66
C ARG A 57 2.49 -10.35 -6.11
N CYS A 58 1.98 -9.14 -6.23
CA CYS A 58 0.64 -8.79 -5.80
C CYS A 58 0.01 -7.77 -6.76
N PRO A 59 -1.32 -7.72 -6.87
CA PRO A 59 -1.97 -6.70 -7.70
C PRO A 59 -1.62 -5.28 -7.26
N LEU A 60 -1.41 -4.38 -8.22
CA LEU A 60 -1.21 -2.94 -7.96
C LEU A 60 -2.37 -2.33 -7.15
N THR A 61 -3.58 -2.85 -7.31
CA THR A 61 -4.76 -2.44 -6.53
C THR A 61 -4.62 -2.74 -5.03
N SER A 62 -3.94 -3.82 -4.65
CA SER A 62 -3.62 -4.14 -3.25
C SER A 62 -2.61 -3.16 -2.66
N ILE A 63 -1.59 -2.77 -3.43
CA ILE A 63 -0.63 -1.74 -3.03
C ILE A 63 -1.34 -0.40 -2.82
N ARG A 64 -2.18 0.03 -3.77
CA ARG A 64 -2.96 1.27 -3.66
C ARG A 64 -3.88 1.28 -2.43
N ARG A 65 -4.54 0.16 -2.15
CA ARG A 65 -5.38 0.00 -0.96
C ARG A 65 -4.57 0.16 0.32
N SER A 66 -3.42 -0.50 0.40
CA SER A 66 -2.53 -0.42 1.57
C SER A 66 -2.00 1.00 1.78
N ILE A 67 -1.59 1.70 0.71
CA ILE A 67 -1.20 3.12 0.77
C ILE A 67 -2.34 3.98 1.33
N THR A 68 -3.57 3.80 0.84
CA THR A 68 -4.75 4.51 1.37
C THR A 68 -4.99 4.20 2.84
N THR A 69 -4.87 2.92 3.25
CA THR A 69 -5.02 2.51 4.65
C THR A 69 -3.96 3.16 5.54
N LEU A 70 -2.70 3.13 5.12
CA LEU A 70 -1.59 3.76 5.84
C LEU A 70 -1.72 5.28 5.91
N THR A 71 -2.28 5.91 4.87
CA THR A 71 -2.61 7.34 4.87
C THR A 71 -3.68 7.66 5.90
N LYS A 72 -4.77 6.88 5.92
CA LYS A 72 -5.85 7.02 6.94
C LYS A 72 -5.35 6.78 8.37
N LYS A 73 -4.33 5.94 8.54
CA LYS A 73 -3.66 5.68 9.83
C LYS A 73 -2.63 6.75 10.21
N GLY A 74 -2.45 7.81 9.41
CA GLY A 74 -1.46 8.87 9.65
C GLY A 74 -0.01 8.38 9.55
N ARG A 75 0.26 7.30 8.81
CA ARG A 75 1.61 6.75 8.62
C ARG A 75 2.25 7.18 7.31
N LEU A 76 1.42 7.56 6.34
CA LEU A 76 1.84 8.15 5.08
C LEU A 76 1.07 9.46 4.84
N VAL A 77 1.69 10.38 4.12
CA VAL A 77 1.04 11.61 3.66
C VAL A 77 1.13 11.69 2.14
N LYS A 78 0.00 12.00 1.50
CA LYS A 78 -0.07 12.27 0.06
C LYS A 78 0.58 13.63 -0.21
N THR A 79 1.46 13.70 -1.19
CA THR A 79 2.13 14.96 -1.56
C THR A 79 1.39 15.66 -2.69
N ASP A 80 1.61 16.97 -2.80
CA ASP A 80 1.20 17.76 -3.96
C ASP A 80 2.07 17.45 -5.18
N ASP A 81 3.28 16.91 -4.97
CA ASP A 81 4.15 16.44 -6.05
C ASP A 81 3.48 15.35 -6.88
N MET A 82 3.41 15.59 -8.19
CA MET A 82 2.98 14.62 -9.18
C MET A 82 4.09 14.33 -10.19
N VAL A 83 4.09 13.13 -10.76
CA VAL A 83 4.94 12.78 -11.91
C VAL A 83 4.08 12.28 -13.06
N PRO A 84 4.55 12.37 -14.31
CA PRO A 84 3.85 11.74 -15.44
C PRO A 84 3.67 10.24 -15.19
N GLY A 85 2.43 9.77 -15.26
CA GLY A 85 2.12 8.33 -15.28
C GLY A 85 2.28 7.75 -16.68
N ASN A 86 2.30 6.42 -16.79
CA ASN A 86 2.50 5.70 -18.05
C ASN A 86 1.50 6.07 -19.18
N TRP A 87 0.35 6.66 -18.84
CA TRP A 87 -0.69 7.05 -19.79
C TRP A 87 -0.83 8.58 -19.91
N GLY A 88 0.25 9.33 -19.65
CA GLY A 88 0.29 10.80 -19.72
C GLY A 88 -0.47 11.52 -18.60
N LYS A 89 -1.25 10.80 -17.78
CA LYS A 89 -1.95 11.38 -16.63
C LYS A 89 -1.00 11.53 -15.45
N PRO A 90 -0.97 12.68 -14.76
CA PRO A 90 -0.13 12.88 -13.60
C PRO A 90 -0.58 11.96 -12.45
N ILE A 91 0.39 11.42 -11.72
CA ILE A 91 0.17 10.56 -10.55
C ILE A 91 0.86 11.15 -9.34
N HIS A 92 0.14 11.16 -8.21
CA HIS A 92 0.68 11.63 -6.94
C HIS A 92 1.74 10.71 -6.36
N LYS A 93 2.54 11.27 -5.45
CA LYS A 93 3.43 10.54 -4.56
C LYS A 93 2.91 10.55 -3.12
N TRP A 94 3.47 9.65 -2.34
CA TRP A 94 3.30 9.55 -0.90
C TRP A 94 4.67 9.53 -0.24
N LYS A 95 4.77 10.00 0.99
CA LYS A 95 5.96 9.87 1.83
C LYS A 95 5.55 9.47 3.25
N LEU A 96 6.53 9.12 4.09
CA LEU A 96 6.29 8.95 5.52
C LEU A 96 5.70 10.26 6.09
N ALA A 97 4.65 10.11 6.90
CA ALA A 97 4.04 11.23 7.63
C ALA A 97 4.96 11.71 8.76
#